data_AF-A0A351I6T4-F1
#
_entry.id   AF-A0A351I6T4-F1
#
_cell.length_a   1.000
_cell.length_b   1.000
_cell.length_c   1.000
_cell.angle_alpha   90.00
_cell.angle_beta   90.00
_cell.angle_gamma   90.00
#
_symmetry.space_group_name_H-M   'P 1'
#
loop_
_entity.id
_entity.type
_entity.pdbx_description
1 polymer ?
#
loop_
_entity_poly.entity_id
_entity_poly.type
_entity_poly.pdbx_seq_one_letter_code
_entity_poly.pdbx_strand_id
1 'polypeptide(L)'
;MADNKKKIELTITGIGIIILIFLIANHMPKSKDNKSVSKAEPYPTSEVTILAVSEVGSDSSVKWGRDPFLLDTSNVKEQGMEDLVLNGIVSDRDNPYAIINNDVVKLGDKVNGMTIIEINEKNVVLEQDGQKHTLELNPY
;
A
#
# COMPACT_ATOMS: atom_id res chain seq x y z
N MET A 1 33.78 23.52 -39.90
CA MET A 1 32.70 24.04 -39.02
C MET A 1 31.47 23.13 -38.94
N ALA A 2 31.30 22.12 -39.82
CA ALA A 2 30.19 21.17 -39.74
C ALA A 2 30.50 19.95 -38.84
N ASP A 3 31.77 19.54 -38.74
CA ASP A 3 32.15 18.27 -38.10
C ASP A 3 32.08 18.31 -36.57
N ASN A 4 32.31 19.46 -35.96
CA ASN A 4 32.23 19.64 -34.51
C ASN A 4 30.79 19.56 -33.99
N LYS A 5 29.79 20.03 -34.77
CA LYS A 5 28.37 19.94 -34.39
C LYS A 5 27.89 18.49 -34.34
N LYS A 6 28.23 17.70 -35.36
CA LYS A 6 27.91 16.26 -35.42
C LYS A 6 28.54 15.48 -34.27
N LYS A 7 29.77 15.83 -33.88
CA LYS A 7 30.44 15.21 -32.72
C LYS A 7 29.75 15.55 -31.40
N ILE A 8 29.29 16.79 -31.25
CA ILE A 8 28.56 17.23 -30.04
C ILE A 8 27.22 16.50 -29.94
N GLU A 9 26.46 16.39 -31.03
CA GLU A 9 25.19 15.64 -31.05
C GLU A 9 25.39 14.16 -30.70
N LEU A 10 26.38 13.51 -31.30
CA LEU A 10 26.68 12.10 -31.01
C LEU A 10 27.07 11.87 -29.55
N THR A 11 27.76 12.84 -28.94
CA THR A 11 28.16 12.79 -27.53
C THR A 11 26.95 12.93 -26.61
N ILE A 12 26.05 13.88 -26.90
CA ILE A 12 24.84 14.12 -26.10
C ILE A 12 23.90 12.91 -26.15
N THR A 13 23.68 12.34 -27.34
CA THR A 13 22.85 11.14 -27.49
C THR A 13 23.46 9.93 -26.80
N GLY A 14 24.79 9.75 -26.89
CA GLY A 14 25.50 8.67 -26.20
C GLY A 14 25.33 8.74 -24.68
N ILE A 15 25.51 9.93 -24.09
CA ILE A 15 25.32 10.15 -22.65
C ILE A 15 23.87 9.91 -22.24
N GLY A 16 22.91 10.39 -23.04
CA GLY A 16 21.47 10.19 -22.77
C GLY A 16 21.07 8.71 -22.74
N ILE A 17 21.59 7.89 -23.65
CA ILE A 17 21.31 6.44 -23.68
C ILE A 17 21.88 5.74 -22.44
N ILE A 18 23.09 6.13 -22.01
CA ILE A 18 23.71 5.55 -20.81
C ILE A 18 22.90 5.86 -19.55
N ILE A 19 22.44 7.11 -19.39
CA ILE A 19 21.60 7.53 -18.26
C ILE A 19 20.27 6.77 -18.27
N LEU A 20 19.64 6.62 -19.43
CA LEU A 20 18.36 5.91 -19.56
C LEU A 20 18.49 4.43 -19.12
N ILE A 21 19.55 3.74 -19.54
CA ILE A 21 19.81 2.35 -19.12
C ILE A 21 20.03 2.27 -17.61
N PHE A 22 20.77 3.23 -17.03
CA PHE A 22 21.03 3.26 -15.59
C PHE A 22 19.75 3.44 -14.77
N LEU A 23 18.83 4.31 -15.20
CA LEU A 23 17.54 4.49 -14.53
C LEU A 23 16.67 3.24 -14.56
N ILE A 24 16.62 2.53 -15.70
CA ILE A 24 15.84 1.29 -15.85
C ILE A 24 16.42 0.17 -14.96
N ALA A 25 17.75 0.02 -14.93
CA ALA A 25 18.41 -0.98 -14.10
C ALA A 25 18.21 -0.73 -12.60
N ASN A 26 18.20 0.54 -12.17
CA ASN A 26 18.02 0.90 -10.77
C ASN A 26 16.55 0.81 -10.30
N HIS A 27 15.58 0.82 -11.24
CA HIS A 27 14.15 0.75 -10.93
C HIS A 27 13.56 -0.67 -11.03
N MET A 28 14.37 -1.71 -11.23
CA MET A 28 13.88 -3.09 -11.15
C MET A 28 13.77 -3.54 -9.68
N PRO A 29 12.55 -3.88 -9.18
CA PRO A 29 12.38 -4.38 -7.82
C PRO A 29 13.07 -5.75 -7.70
N LYS A 30 13.98 -5.86 -6.74
CA LYS A 30 14.63 -7.15 -6.41
C LYS A 30 13.56 -8.12 -5.92
N SER A 31 13.28 -9.15 -6.71
CA SER A 31 12.42 -10.26 -6.33
C SER A 31 12.96 -10.90 -5.05
N LYS A 32 12.18 -10.83 -3.97
CA LYS A 32 12.49 -11.54 -2.73
C LYS A 32 12.12 -13.01 -2.94
N ASP A 33 13.12 -13.87 -2.94
CA ASP A 33 12.92 -15.33 -2.88
C ASP A 33 12.12 -15.66 -1.60
N ASN A 34 10.87 -16.04 -1.81
CA ASN A 34 9.92 -16.45 -0.79
C ASN A 34 10.29 -17.84 -0.27
N LYS A 35 11.12 -17.86 0.78
CA LYS A 35 11.42 -19.05 1.60
C LYS A 35 10.10 -19.58 2.20
N SER A 36 9.61 -20.67 1.63
CA SER A 36 8.46 -21.43 2.10
C SER A 36 8.64 -21.82 3.58
N VAL A 37 7.77 -21.31 4.45
CA VAL A 37 7.71 -21.69 5.85
C VAL A 37 7.16 -23.11 5.94
N SER A 38 7.93 -23.96 6.59
CA SER A 38 7.61 -25.37 6.84
C SER A 38 6.25 -25.52 7.50
N LYS A 39 5.43 -26.36 6.87
CA LYS A 39 4.19 -26.97 7.33
C LYS A 39 4.24 -27.28 8.84
N ALA A 40 3.28 -26.72 9.59
CA ALA A 40 3.12 -26.97 11.02
C ALA A 40 2.83 -28.46 11.29
N GLU A 41 3.49 -29.02 12.30
CA GLU A 41 3.17 -30.34 12.84
C GLU A 41 1.89 -30.26 13.70
N PRO A 42 0.95 -31.21 13.56
CA PRO A 42 -0.24 -31.25 14.40
C PRO A 42 0.09 -31.75 15.81
N TYR A 43 -0.38 -31.02 16.82
CA TYR A 43 -0.35 -31.43 18.22
C TYR A 43 -1.18 -32.70 18.44
N PRO A 44 -0.81 -33.57 19.41
CA PRO A 44 -1.57 -34.77 19.72
C PRO A 44 -2.97 -34.42 20.24
N THR A 45 -3.98 -34.86 19.50
CA THR A 45 -5.39 -34.86 19.86
C THR A 45 -5.61 -35.74 21.09
N SER A 46 -6.07 -35.15 22.20
CA SER A 46 -6.64 -35.89 23.32
C SER A 46 -7.88 -36.64 22.84
N GLU A 47 -7.87 -37.97 22.96
CA GLU A 47 -9.03 -38.82 22.69
C GLU A 47 -10.19 -38.42 23.59
N VAL A 48 -11.20 -37.77 23.02
CA VAL A 48 -12.52 -37.64 23.64
C VAL A 48 -13.42 -38.62 22.92
N THR A 49 -13.73 -39.71 23.60
CA THR A 49 -14.76 -40.69 23.22
C THR A 49 -16.10 -39.97 23.05
N ILE A 50 -16.51 -39.77 21.79
CA ILE A 50 -17.83 -39.21 21.47
C ILE A 50 -18.85 -40.36 21.58
N LEU A 51 -19.63 -40.36 22.66
CA LEU A 51 -20.89 -41.07 22.71
C LEU A 51 -21.89 -40.30 21.85
N ALA A 52 -22.33 -40.95 20.77
CA ALA A 52 -23.40 -40.47 19.91
C ALA A 52 -24.72 -40.42 20.71
N VAL A 53 -25.20 -39.20 21.00
CA VAL A 53 -26.59 -38.95 21.35
C VAL A 53 -27.21 -38.13 20.23
N SER A 54 -28.26 -38.72 19.68
CA SER A 54 -29.11 -38.30 18.59
C SER A 54 -29.87 -37.00 18.86
N GLU A 55 -30.05 -36.27 17.77
CA GLU A 55 -30.97 -35.16 17.47
C GLU A 55 -31.99 -34.75 18.55
N VAL A 56 -31.87 -33.49 18.98
CA VAL A 56 -32.95 -32.72 19.60
C VAL A 56 -33.01 -31.35 18.94
N GLY A 57 -34.16 -31.04 18.35
CA GLY A 57 -34.72 -29.70 18.41
C GLY A 57 -34.30 -28.71 17.33
N SER A 58 -35.01 -28.76 16.21
CA SER A 58 -35.52 -27.55 15.55
C SER A 58 -36.08 -26.57 16.59
N ASP A 59 -35.32 -25.55 16.96
CA ASP A 59 -35.79 -24.16 17.10
C ASP A 59 -34.69 -23.30 17.72
N SER A 60 -33.98 -22.56 16.88
CA SER A 60 -33.43 -21.27 17.26
C SER A 60 -33.08 -20.53 15.97
N SER A 61 -34.10 -19.97 15.31
CA SER A 61 -33.92 -18.82 14.44
C SER A 61 -33.51 -17.59 15.28
N VAL A 62 -32.47 -17.73 16.10
CA VAL A 62 -31.78 -16.62 16.73
C VAL A 62 -31.21 -15.86 15.56
N LYS A 63 -31.86 -14.74 15.23
CA LYS A 63 -31.32 -13.76 14.30
C LYS A 63 -30.14 -13.11 14.99
N TRP A 64 -29.02 -13.83 15.02
CA TRP A 64 -27.72 -13.27 15.36
C TRP A 64 -27.56 -12.05 14.46
N GLY A 65 -27.53 -10.88 15.09
CA GLY A 65 -27.45 -9.60 14.40
C GLY A 65 -26.17 -9.51 13.56
N ARG A 66 -25.95 -8.35 12.97
CA ARG A 66 -24.73 -8.13 12.17
C ARG A 66 -23.49 -8.40 13.03
N ASP A 67 -22.53 -9.13 12.46
CA ASP A 67 -21.22 -9.36 13.07
C ASP A 67 -20.59 -8.00 13.46
N PRO A 68 -20.21 -7.80 14.74
CA PRO A 68 -19.61 -6.55 15.19
C PRO A 68 -18.22 -6.27 14.59
N PHE A 69 -17.61 -7.25 13.91
CA PHE A 69 -16.33 -7.11 13.22
C PHE A 69 -16.47 -6.96 11.69
N LEU A 70 -17.68 -7.09 11.15
CA LEU A 70 -17.92 -6.79 9.74
C LEU A 70 -18.07 -5.27 9.56
N LEU A 71 -17.07 -4.68 8.92
CA LEU A 71 -17.07 -3.28 8.51
C LEU A 71 -18.16 -3.05 7.47
N ASP A 72 -19.01 -2.07 7.73
CA ASP A 72 -20.08 -1.67 6.82
C ASP A 72 -19.53 -0.77 5.72
N THR A 73 -19.28 -1.34 4.55
CA THR A 73 -18.72 -0.60 3.41
C THR A 73 -19.80 0.17 2.62
N SER A 74 -21.07 0.13 3.03
CA SER A 74 -22.18 0.72 2.28
C SER A 74 -22.27 2.25 2.35
N ASN A 75 -21.52 2.88 3.25
CA ASN A 75 -21.46 4.34 3.43
C ASN A 75 -20.08 4.96 3.12
N VAL A 76 -19.21 4.24 2.41
CA VAL A 76 -17.96 4.84 1.92
C VAL A 76 -18.32 5.80 0.79
N LYS A 77 -18.65 7.05 1.13
CA LYS A 77 -18.64 8.14 0.16
C LYS A 77 -17.24 8.22 -0.44
N GLU A 78 -17.16 8.36 -1.75
CA GLU A 78 -15.93 8.81 -2.40
C GLU A 78 -15.57 10.18 -1.82
N GLN A 79 -14.68 10.16 -0.84
CA GLN A 79 -14.15 11.37 -0.21
C GLN A 79 -13.14 11.98 -1.19
N GLY A 80 -13.39 13.22 -1.58
CA GLY A 80 -12.53 13.93 -2.52
C GLY A 80 -11.20 14.35 -1.87
N MET A 81 -10.33 14.95 -2.67
CA MET A 81 -9.08 15.59 -2.21
C MET A 81 -9.32 16.55 -1.03
N GLU A 82 -10.45 17.25 -1.04
CA GLU A 82 -10.87 18.24 -0.04
C GLU A 82 -11.21 17.65 1.34
N ASP A 83 -11.44 16.34 1.41
CA ASP A 83 -11.72 15.63 2.66
C ASP A 83 -10.46 14.98 3.28
N LEU A 84 -9.30 15.07 2.60
CA LEU A 84 -8.05 14.50 3.09
C LEU A 84 -7.32 15.46 4.02
N VAL A 85 -7.06 15.00 5.23
CA VAL A 85 -6.28 15.72 6.23
C VAL A 85 -5.03 14.89 6.57
N LEU A 86 -3.86 15.49 6.35
CA LEU A 86 -2.60 14.92 6.80
C LEU A 86 -2.44 15.21 8.30
N ASN A 87 -2.70 14.21 9.13
CA ASN A 87 -2.64 14.33 10.58
C ASN A 87 -1.20 14.24 11.11
N GLY A 88 -0.32 13.52 10.42
CA GLY A 88 1.04 13.31 10.87
C GLY A 88 1.91 12.60 9.85
N ILE A 89 3.21 12.76 10.02
CA ILE A 89 4.23 12.03 9.27
C ILE A 89 5.20 11.46 10.28
N VAL A 90 5.59 10.20 10.08
CA VAL A 90 6.73 9.62 10.76
C VAL A 90 7.81 9.32 9.74
N SER A 91 8.86 10.13 9.82
CA SER A 91 10.06 9.98 9.00
C SER A 91 10.97 8.94 9.62
N ASP A 92 10.95 7.72 9.06
CA ASP A 92 12.02 6.73 9.26
C ASP A 92 12.97 6.76 8.06
N ARG A 93 14.23 6.35 8.25
CA ARG A 93 15.25 6.41 7.18
C ARG A 93 14.92 5.49 6.02
N ASP A 94 14.35 4.34 6.31
CA ASP A 94 14.12 3.30 5.32
C ASP A 94 12.63 3.15 4.97
N ASN A 95 11.72 3.42 5.94
CA ASN A 95 10.29 3.17 5.76
C ASN A 95 9.43 4.31 6.34
N PRO A 96 9.34 5.47 5.68
CA PRO A 96 8.46 6.54 6.14
C PRO A 96 6.99 6.11 6.03
N TYR A 97 6.17 6.63 6.94
CA TYR A 97 4.72 6.45 6.92
C TYR A 97 4.01 7.75 7.26
N ALA A 98 2.82 7.91 6.71
CA ALA A 98 1.95 9.05 6.94
C ALA A 98 0.67 8.61 7.64
N ILE A 99 0.03 9.55 8.33
CA ILE A 99 -1.27 9.38 8.96
C ILE A 99 -2.22 10.33 8.25
N ILE A 100 -3.12 9.77 7.42
CA ILE A 100 -4.11 10.54 6.64
C ILE A 100 -5.50 10.09 7.09
N ASN A 101 -6.35 11.02 7.51
CA ASN A 101 -7.70 10.74 8.03
C ASN A 101 -7.69 9.66 9.13
N ASN A 102 -6.72 9.74 10.05
CA ASN A 102 -6.46 8.77 11.11
C ASN A 102 -5.99 7.37 10.68
N ASP A 103 -5.78 7.12 9.39
CA ASP A 103 -5.26 5.87 8.86
C ASP A 103 -3.75 5.95 8.59
N VAL A 104 -3.03 4.88 8.96
CA VAL A 104 -1.59 4.77 8.72
C VAL A 104 -1.35 4.20 7.31
N VAL A 105 -0.62 4.95 6.50
CA VAL A 105 -0.40 4.65 5.09
C VAL A 105 1.08 4.78 4.70
N LYS A 106 1.48 4.02 3.67
CA LYS A 106 2.86 3.92 3.17
C LYS A 106 2.95 4.26 1.69
N LEU A 107 4.17 4.35 1.18
CA LEU A 107 4.45 4.50 -0.24
C LEU A 107 3.76 3.38 -1.05
N GLY A 108 2.98 3.75 -2.06
CA GLY A 108 2.23 2.83 -2.91
C GLY A 108 0.84 2.45 -2.40
N ASP A 109 0.49 2.80 -1.15
CA ASP A 109 -0.86 2.58 -0.64
C ASP A 109 -1.86 3.53 -1.33
N LYS A 110 -3.13 3.16 -1.26
CA LYS A 110 -4.23 3.95 -1.80
C LYS A 110 -5.10 4.51 -0.69
N VAL A 111 -5.39 5.80 -0.76
CA VAL A 111 -6.35 6.51 0.10
C VAL A 111 -7.34 7.25 -0.79
N ASN A 112 -8.63 6.96 -0.65
CA ASN A 112 -9.70 7.53 -1.48
C ASN A 112 -9.43 7.44 -2.99
N GLY A 113 -8.90 6.30 -3.44
CA GLY A 113 -8.57 6.07 -4.86
C GLY A 113 -7.23 6.67 -5.32
N MET A 114 -6.65 7.58 -4.54
CA MET A 114 -5.36 8.21 -4.83
C MET A 114 -4.20 7.36 -4.33
N THR A 115 -3.13 7.27 -5.11
CA THR A 115 -1.93 6.48 -4.77
C THR A 115 -0.90 7.38 -4.11
N ILE A 116 -0.32 6.95 -2.99
CA ILE A 116 0.78 7.68 -2.35
C ILE A 116 2.06 7.43 -3.13
N ILE A 117 2.63 8.49 -3.70
CA ILE A 117 3.84 8.39 -4.53
C ILE A 117 5.08 8.95 -3.84
N GLU A 118 4.92 9.74 -2.77
CA GLU A 118 6.04 10.31 -2.02
C GLU A 118 5.61 10.69 -0.60
N ILE A 119 6.48 10.45 0.38
CA ILE A 119 6.31 10.88 1.78
C ILE A 119 7.56 11.65 2.17
N ASN A 120 7.42 12.97 2.37
CA ASN A 120 8.47 13.86 2.82
C ASN A 120 8.25 14.25 4.28
N GLU A 121 9.20 14.96 4.89
CA GLU A 121 9.12 15.35 6.31
C GLU A 121 7.92 16.24 6.68
N LYS A 122 7.37 16.98 5.70
CA LYS A 122 6.31 17.98 5.93
C LYS A 122 5.10 17.83 5.01
N ASN A 123 5.19 16.96 4.00
CA ASN A 123 4.12 16.78 3.03
C ASN A 123 4.08 15.35 2.51
N VAL A 124 2.93 15.00 1.94
CA VAL A 124 2.71 13.75 1.25
C VAL A 124 2.21 14.08 -0.15
N VAL A 125 2.79 13.43 -1.16
CA VAL A 125 2.37 13.58 -2.55
C VAL A 125 1.54 12.37 -2.95
N LEU A 126 0.33 12.64 -3.43
CA LEU A 126 -0.63 11.66 -3.94
C LEU A 126 -0.79 11.82 -5.45
N GLU A 127 -1.12 10.73 -6.12
CA GLU A 127 -1.45 10.70 -7.54
C GLU A 127 -2.88 10.21 -7.76
N GLN A 128 -3.63 10.94 -8.57
CA GLN A 128 -4.92 10.50 -9.11
C GLN A 128 -4.96 10.76 -10.61
N ASP A 129 -5.21 9.73 -11.42
CA ASP A 129 -5.39 9.86 -12.88
C ASP A 129 -4.26 10.65 -13.58
N GLY A 130 -3.01 10.50 -13.10
CA GLY A 130 -1.82 11.19 -13.60
C GLY A 130 -1.64 12.64 -13.10
N GLN A 131 -2.54 13.15 -12.27
CA GLN A 131 -2.38 14.43 -11.56
C GLN A 131 -1.76 14.20 -10.19
N LYS A 132 -0.81 15.06 -9.83
CA LYS A 132 -0.16 15.05 -8.51
C LYS A 132 -0.82 16.08 -7.60
N HIS A 133 -1.10 15.67 -6.38
CA HIS A 133 -1.62 16.52 -5.33
C HIS A 133 -0.75 16.44 -4.09
N THR A 134 -0.55 17.57 -3.42
CA THR A 134 0.29 17.66 -2.23
C THR A 134 -0.57 17.95 -1.02
N LEU A 135 -0.48 17.10 0.00
CA LEU A 135 -1.02 17.37 1.32
C LEU A 135 0.08 17.91 2.21
N GLU A 136 -0.13 19.09 2.80
CA GLU A 136 0.80 19.68 3.76
C GLU A 136 0.39 19.34 5.19
N LEU A 137 1.39 19.06 6.02
CA LEU A 137 1.19 18.90 7.45
C LEU A 137 0.94 20.28 8.03
N ASN A 138 -0.22 20.48 8.66
CA ASN A 138 -0.57 21.76 9.26
C ASN A 138 -0.18 21.74 10.75
N PRO A 139 0.94 22.37 11.16
CA PRO A 139 1.28 22.51 12.57
C PRO A 139 0.33 23.55 13.19
N TYR A 140 -0.48 23.13 14.15
CA TYR A 140 -1.25 24.05 14.99
C TYR A 140 -0.35 24.97 15.82
#